data_AF-A0A349EUA2-F1
#
_entry.id   AF-A0A349EUA2-F1
#
_cell.length_a   1.000
_cell.length_b   1.000
_cell.length_c   1.000
_cell.angle_alpha   90.00
_cell.angle_beta   90.00
_cell.angle_gamma   90.00
#
_symmetry.space_group_name_H-M   'P 1'
#
loop_
_entity.id
_entity.type
_entity.pdbx_description
1 polymer ?
#
loop_
_entity_poly.entity_id
_entity_poly.type
_entity_poly.pdbx_seq_one_letter_code
_entity_poly.pdbx_strand_id
1 'polypeptide(L)'
;MISKELNKYIHTLSKIESKGEERDYHANLLFSINPKQFSKAIKENIVKEENLSPCLDKTLVSLMNLDKESEQYINSLPKIHLEEVNKNLLLLNPYYQKLMNLKPIENNSISFCIDYFYPFVPFLLDEKVVTSSFEEYSPFGYFKEKIGYPVLKKDGSNWMELVPHELNSMKEDIEKACGNVLIFGLGLGYFAYMVSIKKEVKEITIIEKDKEIIALFKEHLFNEFENKEKIKIIEGDALTFSNFSSFDFVYIDIYRDELDGLPLLGKMLNNKNLPNDAHFWFISSMLVYLRRFVIVSFELASSPTFKEKEYFDYIKTIKGSCEADRIVYKSYLYFIKSKEYQTAKDIQKALSNDSLLEFAKYLFK
;
A
#
# COMPACT_ATOMS: atom_id res chain seq x y z
N MET A 1 -11.69 27.79 -16.32
CA MET A 1 -12.72 26.73 -16.37
C MET A 1 -12.05 25.42 -16.74
N ILE A 2 -12.04 24.45 -15.82
CA ILE A 2 -11.47 23.12 -16.04
C ILE A 2 -12.16 22.48 -17.26
N SER A 3 -11.38 22.00 -18.24
CA SER A 3 -11.92 21.41 -19.49
C SER A 3 -12.81 20.21 -19.18
N LYS A 4 -13.70 19.81 -20.10
CA LYS A 4 -14.57 18.64 -19.90
C LYS A 4 -13.76 17.35 -19.73
N GLU A 5 -12.59 17.27 -20.36
CA GLU A 5 -11.65 16.16 -20.22
C GLU A 5 -10.92 16.19 -18.89
N LEU A 6 -10.40 17.36 -18.47
CA LEU A 6 -9.77 17.53 -17.16
C LEU A 6 -10.81 17.31 -16.04
N ASN A 7 -12.07 17.70 -16.22
CA ASN A 7 -13.15 17.44 -15.26
C ASN A 7 -13.55 15.96 -15.22
N LYS A 8 -13.71 15.31 -16.37
CA LYS A 8 -13.97 13.85 -16.41
C LYS A 8 -12.83 13.09 -15.77
N TYR A 9 -11.60 13.55 -16.01
CA TYR A 9 -10.39 13.01 -15.43
C TYR A 9 -10.31 13.25 -13.92
N ILE A 10 -10.50 14.48 -13.42
CA ILE A 10 -10.60 14.80 -11.99
C ILE A 10 -11.72 14.00 -11.34
N HIS A 11 -12.83 13.76 -12.03
CA HIS A 11 -13.93 12.97 -11.49
C HIS A 11 -13.68 11.44 -11.52
N THR A 12 -12.85 10.95 -12.45
CA THR A 12 -12.35 9.58 -12.44
C THR A 12 -11.30 9.40 -11.34
N LEU A 13 -10.39 10.36 -11.20
CA LEU A 13 -9.47 10.46 -10.09
C LEU A 13 -10.21 10.53 -8.77
N SER A 14 -11.27 11.34 -8.63
CA SER A 14 -12.04 11.42 -7.38
C SER A 14 -12.69 10.11 -6.94
N LYS A 15 -12.87 9.17 -7.88
CA LYS A 15 -13.32 7.80 -7.58
C LYS A 15 -12.16 6.91 -7.11
N ILE A 16 -10.95 7.15 -7.62
CA ILE A 16 -9.68 6.53 -7.18
C ILE A 16 -9.20 7.16 -5.84
N GLU A 17 -9.39 8.46 -5.64
CA GLU A 17 -9.09 9.30 -4.46
C GLU A 17 -9.91 8.90 -3.22
N SER A 18 -10.87 7.98 -3.34
CA SER A 18 -11.40 7.27 -2.17
C SER A 18 -10.30 6.52 -1.37
N LYS A 19 -9.08 6.43 -1.93
CA LYS A 19 -7.83 5.96 -1.31
C LYS A 19 -6.87 7.07 -0.79
N GLY A 20 -7.23 8.35 -0.90
CA GLY A 20 -6.53 9.47 -0.26
C GLY A 20 -5.20 9.95 -0.91
N GLU A 21 -4.95 9.71 -2.18
CA GLU A 21 -3.62 9.93 -2.78
C GLU A 21 -3.43 11.29 -3.49
N GLU A 22 -3.95 12.40 -2.95
CA GLU A 22 -3.90 13.71 -3.62
C GLU A 22 -2.48 14.20 -3.94
N ARG A 23 -1.45 13.76 -3.20
CA ARG A 23 -0.03 14.16 -3.42
C ARG A 23 0.72 13.34 -4.47
N ASP A 24 0.14 12.23 -4.93
CA ASP A 24 0.77 11.28 -5.86
C ASP A 24 0.26 11.43 -7.29
N TYR A 25 -0.31 12.61 -7.57
CA TYR A 25 -1.14 12.89 -8.73
C TYR A 25 -0.51 12.51 -10.08
N HIS A 26 0.76 12.86 -10.31
CA HIS A 26 1.42 12.50 -11.57
C HIS A 26 1.56 10.98 -11.72
N ALA A 27 1.91 10.25 -10.66
CA ALA A 27 2.02 8.79 -10.73
C ALA A 27 0.65 8.13 -10.99
N ASN A 28 -0.38 8.59 -10.29
CA ASN A 28 -1.75 8.08 -10.47
C ASN A 28 -2.29 8.31 -11.89
N LEU A 29 -1.97 9.47 -12.47
CA LEU A 29 -2.29 9.76 -13.87
C LEU A 29 -1.63 8.78 -14.84
N LEU A 30 -0.38 8.40 -14.57
CA LEU A 30 0.42 7.54 -15.46
C LEU A 30 -0.15 6.13 -15.56
N PHE A 31 -0.76 5.61 -14.48
CA PHE A 31 -1.44 4.31 -14.51
C PHE A 31 -2.69 4.31 -15.41
N SER A 32 -3.30 5.48 -15.65
CA SER A 32 -4.45 5.61 -16.56
C SER A 32 -4.04 5.74 -18.04
N ILE A 33 -2.81 6.19 -18.31
CA ILE A 33 -2.26 6.36 -19.65
C ILE A 33 -1.56 5.06 -20.06
N ASN A 34 -1.50 4.79 -21.37
CA ASN A 34 -0.72 3.66 -21.87
C ASN A 34 0.79 3.83 -21.54
N PRO A 35 1.40 2.96 -20.71
CA PRO A 35 2.78 3.14 -20.26
C PRO A 35 3.82 3.10 -21.39
N LYS A 36 3.56 2.35 -22.47
CA LYS A 36 4.44 2.31 -23.66
C LYS A 36 4.44 3.64 -24.39
N GLN A 37 3.25 4.21 -24.59
CA GLN A 37 3.10 5.50 -25.25
C GLN A 37 3.75 6.61 -24.41
N PHE A 38 3.52 6.58 -23.10
CA PHE A 38 4.16 7.50 -22.17
C PHE A 38 5.69 7.43 -22.22
N SER A 39 6.24 6.22 -22.08
CA SER A 39 7.69 5.97 -22.14
C SER A 39 8.31 6.48 -23.44
N LYS A 40 7.64 6.27 -24.58
CA LYS A 40 8.09 6.78 -25.87
C LYS A 40 8.14 8.31 -25.89
N ALA A 41 7.06 8.97 -25.47
CA ALA A 41 6.98 10.43 -25.45
C ALA A 41 8.01 11.06 -24.49
N ILE A 42 8.25 10.46 -23.32
CA ILE A 42 9.28 10.96 -22.40
C ILE A 42 10.67 10.87 -23.03
N LYS A 43 11.02 9.75 -23.66
CA LYS A 43 12.33 9.58 -24.30
C LYS A 43 12.61 10.63 -25.38
N GLU A 44 11.58 11.04 -26.12
CA GLU A 44 11.71 12.08 -27.15
C GLU A 44 11.93 13.48 -26.55
N ASN A 45 11.44 13.73 -25.34
CA ASN A 45 11.55 15.02 -24.64
C ASN A 45 12.80 15.13 -23.74
N ILE A 46 13.20 14.04 -23.08
CA ILE A 46 14.35 14.02 -22.14
C ILE A 46 15.69 14.31 -22.83
N VAL A 47 15.77 14.06 -24.15
CA VAL A 47 16.95 14.41 -24.96
C VAL A 47 17.14 15.93 -25.07
N LYS A 48 16.08 16.70 -24.81
CA LYS A 48 16.05 18.16 -24.95
C LYS A 48 16.07 18.91 -23.61
N GLU A 49 15.82 18.22 -22.50
CA GLU A 49 15.68 18.80 -21.16
C GLU A 49 16.47 17.99 -20.14
N GLU A 50 17.27 18.68 -19.31
CA GLU A 50 18.22 18.04 -18.37
C GLU A 50 17.53 17.33 -17.18
N ASN A 51 16.23 17.58 -16.93
CA ASN A 51 15.51 17.06 -15.77
C ASN A 51 14.23 16.30 -16.17
N LEU A 52 14.00 15.14 -15.55
CA LEU A 52 12.87 14.26 -15.83
C LEU A 52 11.53 14.86 -15.39
N SER A 53 11.43 15.55 -14.25
CA SER A 53 10.12 16.02 -13.74
C SER A 53 9.43 17.00 -14.71
N PRO A 54 10.10 18.05 -15.23
CA PRO A 54 9.48 18.91 -16.25
C PRO A 54 9.05 18.16 -17.53
N CYS A 55 9.78 17.10 -17.92
CA CYS A 55 9.39 16.27 -19.05
C CYS A 55 8.13 15.46 -18.77
N LEU A 56 7.95 14.95 -17.54
CA LEU A 56 6.73 14.25 -17.13
C LEU A 56 5.52 15.16 -17.31
N ASP A 57 5.57 16.37 -16.74
CA ASP A 57 4.46 17.34 -16.76
C ASP A 57 4.08 17.70 -18.20
N LYS A 58 5.07 18.04 -19.04
CA LYS A 58 4.86 18.35 -20.47
C LYS A 58 4.28 17.17 -21.25
N THR A 59 4.76 15.96 -20.97
CA THR A 59 4.28 14.75 -21.65
C THR A 59 2.85 14.43 -21.26
N LEU A 60 2.50 14.60 -19.98
CA LEU A 60 1.13 14.44 -19.48
C LEU A 60 0.18 15.42 -20.16
N VAL A 61 0.53 16.71 -20.19
CA VAL A 61 -0.23 17.75 -20.89
C VAL A 61 -0.46 17.40 -22.35
N SER A 62 0.60 16.94 -23.05
CA SER A 62 0.50 16.56 -24.46
C SER A 62 -0.34 15.31 -24.69
N LEU A 63 -0.17 14.24 -23.91
CA LEU A 63 -0.88 12.97 -24.14
C LEU A 63 -2.36 13.07 -23.79
N MET A 64 -2.71 13.95 -22.87
CA MET A 64 -4.08 14.21 -22.48
C MET A 64 -4.76 15.32 -23.30
N ASN A 65 -4.04 15.93 -24.26
CA ASN A 65 -4.52 17.06 -25.07
C ASN A 65 -5.10 18.21 -24.22
N LEU A 66 -4.40 18.57 -23.15
CA LEU A 66 -4.88 19.59 -22.21
C LEU A 66 -4.71 21.00 -22.76
N ASP A 67 -5.69 21.88 -22.47
CA ASP A 67 -5.63 23.29 -22.83
C ASP A 67 -4.68 24.10 -21.92
N LYS A 68 -4.45 25.37 -22.25
CA LYS A 68 -3.52 26.25 -21.53
C LYS A 68 -3.88 26.47 -20.05
N GLU A 69 -5.17 26.45 -19.70
CA GLU A 69 -5.59 26.59 -18.29
C GLU A 69 -5.30 25.30 -17.52
N SER A 70 -5.52 24.15 -18.16
CA SER A 70 -5.22 22.82 -17.62
C SER A 70 -3.71 22.58 -17.47
N GLU A 71 -2.92 23.07 -18.42
CA GLU A 71 -1.45 23.09 -18.34
C GLU A 71 -0.97 23.89 -17.13
N GLN A 72 -1.54 25.08 -16.90
CA GLN A 72 -1.22 25.87 -15.71
C GLN A 72 -1.58 25.16 -14.42
N TYR A 73 -2.72 24.46 -14.39
CA TYR A 73 -3.12 23.64 -13.25
C TYR A 73 -2.11 22.52 -12.97
N ILE A 74 -1.77 21.69 -13.97
CA ILE A 74 -0.79 20.61 -13.79
C ILE A 74 0.57 21.15 -13.32
N ASN A 75 1.05 22.24 -13.94
CA ASN A 75 2.31 22.86 -13.56
C ASN A 75 2.28 23.50 -12.15
N SER A 76 1.09 23.73 -11.59
CA SER A 76 0.92 24.21 -10.21
C SER A 76 0.93 23.10 -9.17
N LEU A 77 0.82 21.83 -9.58
CA LEU A 77 0.78 20.70 -8.65
C LEU A 77 2.16 20.42 -8.04
N PRO A 78 2.20 19.86 -6.82
CA PRO A 78 3.45 19.45 -6.20
C PRO A 78 4.22 18.47 -7.08
N LYS A 79 5.53 18.67 -7.19
CA LYS A 79 6.40 17.72 -7.88
C LYS A 79 6.46 16.41 -7.11
N ILE A 80 6.39 15.29 -7.83
CA ILE A 80 6.63 13.97 -7.25
C ILE A 80 8.10 13.83 -6.84
N HIS A 81 8.33 13.20 -5.69
CA HIS A 81 9.67 12.78 -5.31
C HIS A 81 10.01 11.52 -6.09
N LEU A 82 10.93 11.65 -7.04
CA LEU A 82 11.24 10.62 -8.01
C LEU A 82 12.74 10.35 -8.07
N GLU A 83 13.11 9.08 -7.99
CA GLU A 83 14.51 8.66 -8.12
C GLU A 83 14.72 7.54 -9.15
N GLU A 84 15.92 7.52 -9.72
CA GLU A 84 16.34 6.41 -10.58
C GLU A 84 16.66 5.19 -9.72
N VAL A 85 15.90 4.13 -9.92
CA VAL A 85 16.07 2.89 -9.15
C VAL A 85 17.17 2.05 -9.80
N ASN A 86 18.11 1.59 -8.99
CA ASN A 86 19.08 0.61 -9.44
C ASN A 86 18.39 -0.73 -9.71
N LYS A 87 18.35 -1.16 -10.98
CA LYS A 87 17.73 -2.43 -11.39
C LYS A 87 18.25 -3.66 -10.62
N ASN A 88 19.46 -3.60 -10.08
CA ASN A 88 20.02 -4.67 -9.27
C ASN A 88 19.23 -4.93 -7.98
N LEU A 89 18.42 -3.97 -7.51
CA LEU A 89 17.47 -4.20 -6.42
C LEU A 89 16.58 -5.42 -6.69
N LEU A 90 16.03 -5.53 -7.91
CA LEU A 90 15.26 -6.69 -8.34
C LEU A 90 16.16 -7.80 -8.88
N LEU A 91 17.07 -7.48 -9.81
CA LEU A 91 17.79 -8.49 -10.59
C LEU A 91 18.72 -9.37 -9.75
N LEU A 92 19.24 -8.86 -8.62
CA LEU A 92 20.06 -9.64 -7.69
C LEU A 92 19.24 -10.29 -6.56
N ASN A 93 17.93 -10.02 -6.47
CA ASN A 93 17.10 -10.67 -5.48
C ASN A 93 16.95 -12.16 -5.82
N PRO A 94 17.33 -13.08 -4.92
CA PRO A 94 17.34 -14.50 -5.22
C PRO A 94 15.93 -15.07 -5.48
N TYR A 95 14.89 -14.52 -4.84
CA TYR A 95 13.52 -14.94 -5.09
C TYR A 95 13.02 -14.47 -6.47
N TYR A 96 13.31 -13.22 -6.82
CA TYR A 96 13.03 -12.69 -8.15
C TYR A 96 13.63 -13.57 -9.25
N GLN A 97 14.90 -13.95 -9.13
CA GLN A 97 15.56 -14.81 -10.12
C GLN A 97 14.86 -16.17 -10.30
N LYS A 98 14.32 -16.75 -9.22
CA LYS A 98 13.53 -17.99 -9.29
C LYS A 98 12.22 -17.77 -10.02
N LEU A 99 11.45 -16.75 -9.63
CA LEU A 99 10.17 -16.44 -10.25
C LEU A 99 10.30 -16.15 -11.75
N MET A 100 11.37 -15.47 -12.18
CA MET A 100 11.62 -15.18 -13.59
C MET A 100 11.90 -16.43 -14.44
N ASN A 101 12.31 -17.54 -13.83
CA ASN A 101 12.57 -18.82 -14.50
C ASN A 101 11.37 -19.77 -14.46
N LEU A 102 10.29 -19.40 -13.77
CA LEU A 102 9.09 -20.23 -13.71
C LEU A 102 8.42 -20.33 -15.07
N LYS A 103 7.88 -21.51 -15.35
CA LYS A 103 7.01 -21.70 -16.50
C LYS A 103 5.72 -20.91 -16.28
N PRO A 104 5.09 -20.38 -17.35
CA PRO A 104 3.77 -19.78 -17.26
C PRO A 104 2.80 -20.75 -16.57
N ILE A 105 2.03 -20.21 -15.64
CA ILE A 105 0.96 -20.95 -14.95
C ILE A 105 -0.34 -20.38 -15.50
N GLU A 106 -1.22 -21.24 -15.99
CA GLU A 106 -2.58 -20.90 -16.35
C GLU A 106 -3.50 -21.99 -15.83
N ASN A 107 -4.37 -21.64 -14.88
CA ASN A 107 -5.37 -22.55 -14.33
C ASN A 107 -6.63 -21.77 -13.98
N ASN A 108 -7.74 -22.07 -14.66
CA ASN A 108 -9.07 -21.49 -14.42
C ASN A 108 -9.04 -19.96 -14.16
N SER A 109 -9.04 -19.55 -12.90
CA SER A 109 -9.07 -18.17 -12.42
C SER A 109 -7.69 -17.55 -12.23
N ILE A 110 -6.60 -18.32 -12.16
CA ILE A 110 -5.26 -17.81 -11.83
C ILE A 110 -4.30 -17.94 -13.00
N SER A 111 -3.52 -16.89 -13.24
CA SER A 111 -2.37 -16.93 -14.16
C SER A 111 -1.13 -16.29 -13.58
N PHE A 112 0.03 -16.85 -13.92
CA PHE A 112 1.34 -16.27 -13.62
C PHE A 112 1.98 -15.79 -14.92
N CYS A 113 2.40 -14.52 -14.95
CA CYS A 113 3.05 -13.94 -16.11
C CYS A 113 4.10 -12.90 -15.71
N ILE A 114 4.88 -12.47 -16.70
CA ILE A 114 5.84 -11.37 -16.53
C ILE A 114 5.20 -10.10 -17.10
N ASP A 115 4.97 -9.13 -16.23
CA ASP A 115 4.65 -7.76 -16.65
C ASP A 115 5.92 -6.89 -16.64
N TYR A 116 5.80 -5.61 -16.99
CA TYR A 116 6.97 -4.77 -17.24
C TYR A 116 6.86 -3.37 -16.69
N PHE A 117 7.90 -2.95 -15.97
CA PHE A 117 8.20 -1.55 -15.80
C PHE A 117 8.69 -1.00 -17.14
N TYR A 118 7.99 0.03 -17.62
CA TYR A 118 8.42 0.75 -18.82
C TYR A 118 9.40 1.86 -18.44
N PRO A 119 10.39 2.14 -19.31
CA PRO A 119 11.37 3.19 -19.04
C PRO A 119 10.71 4.53 -18.71
N PHE A 120 11.18 5.19 -17.66
CA PHE A 120 10.72 6.50 -17.18
C PHE A 120 9.25 6.56 -16.75
N VAL A 121 8.59 5.41 -16.56
CA VAL A 121 7.28 5.35 -15.91
C VAL A 121 7.53 5.21 -14.40
N PRO A 122 7.11 6.19 -13.58
CA PRO A 122 7.14 6.11 -12.13
C PRO A 122 6.33 4.95 -11.58
N PHE A 123 6.79 4.36 -10.49
CA PHE A 123 6.09 3.36 -9.68
C PHE A 123 6.35 3.64 -8.19
N LEU A 124 5.42 3.22 -7.33
CA LEU A 124 5.60 3.36 -5.87
C LEU A 124 6.82 2.54 -5.44
N LEU A 125 7.76 3.17 -4.75
CA LEU A 125 9.05 2.56 -4.39
C LEU A 125 9.05 2.02 -2.97
N ASP A 126 8.33 2.65 -2.05
CA ASP A 126 8.38 2.31 -0.62
C ASP A 126 7.12 2.82 0.11
N GLU A 127 7.02 2.59 1.42
CA GLU A 127 5.97 3.11 2.28
C GLU A 127 5.93 4.64 2.31
N LYS A 128 4.75 5.18 2.66
CA LYS A 128 4.58 6.63 2.81
C LYS A 128 5.44 7.13 3.95
N VAL A 129 6.23 8.16 3.67
CA VAL A 129 7.02 8.82 4.69
C VAL A 129 6.22 9.95 5.31
N VAL A 130 6.28 10.04 6.64
CA VAL A 130 5.59 11.06 7.43
C VAL A 130 6.61 11.86 8.23
N THR A 131 6.63 13.17 8.04
CA THR A 131 7.50 14.07 8.80
C THR A 131 6.97 14.28 10.22
N SER A 132 7.77 14.88 11.10
CA SER A 132 7.33 15.23 12.47
C SER A 132 6.14 16.21 12.52
N SER A 133 5.90 16.95 11.42
CA SER A 133 4.76 17.84 11.23
C SER A 133 3.56 17.16 10.55
N PHE A 134 3.60 15.83 10.38
CA PHE A 134 2.62 15.03 9.66
C PHE A 134 2.49 15.37 8.17
N GLU A 135 3.53 15.93 7.56
CA GLU A 135 3.57 16.04 6.11
C GLU A 135 3.88 14.68 5.52
N GLU A 136 3.13 14.31 4.50
CA GLU A 136 3.19 13.00 3.88
C GLU A 136 3.79 13.11 2.48
N TYR A 137 4.65 12.17 2.11
CA TYR A 137 5.09 11.99 0.74
C TYR A 137 5.30 10.51 0.42
N SER A 138 4.92 10.11 -0.78
CA SER A 138 5.14 8.75 -1.28
C SER A 138 6.43 8.71 -2.09
N PRO A 139 7.38 7.81 -1.77
CA PRO A 139 8.58 7.63 -2.56
C PRO A 139 8.25 6.98 -3.91
N PHE A 140 8.62 7.62 -5.03
CA PHE A 140 8.50 7.03 -6.36
C PHE A 140 9.86 6.72 -6.97
N GLY A 141 9.89 5.62 -7.72
CA GLY A 141 11.05 5.18 -8.48
C GLY A 141 10.75 5.10 -9.97
N TYR A 142 11.78 5.15 -10.81
CA TYR A 142 11.69 4.76 -12.22
C TYR A 142 12.93 3.98 -12.66
N PHE A 143 12.78 3.20 -13.74
CA PHE A 143 13.91 2.59 -14.44
C PHE A 143 14.17 3.33 -15.77
N LYS A 144 15.44 3.44 -16.20
CA LYS A 144 15.79 3.91 -17.55
C LYS A 144 15.59 2.86 -18.64
N GLU A 145 15.48 1.60 -18.23
CA GLU A 145 15.36 0.43 -19.09
C GLU A 145 14.04 -0.28 -18.81
N LYS A 146 13.62 -1.12 -19.75
CA LYS A 146 12.43 -1.95 -19.57
C LYS A 146 12.81 -3.13 -18.68
N ILE A 147 12.16 -3.28 -17.54
CA ILE A 147 12.45 -4.33 -16.55
C ILE A 147 11.20 -5.20 -16.39
N GLY A 148 11.35 -6.52 -16.49
CA GLY A 148 10.27 -7.46 -16.24
C GLY A 148 10.06 -7.67 -14.74
N TYR A 149 8.85 -8.01 -14.32
CA TYR A 149 8.58 -8.42 -12.96
C TYR A 149 7.46 -9.49 -12.93
N PRO A 150 7.53 -10.44 -11.99
CA PRO A 150 6.56 -11.51 -11.91
C PRO A 150 5.26 -11.03 -11.29
N VAL A 151 4.15 -11.41 -11.91
CA VAL A 151 2.79 -11.07 -11.48
C VAL A 151 1.93 -12.33 -11.50
N LEU A 152 1.16 -12.50 -10.44
CA LEU A 152 0.08 -13.46 -10.37
C LEU A 152 -1.24 -12.70 -10.46
N LYS A 153 -2.07 -13.09 -11.43
CA LYS A 153 -3.37 -12.50 -11.70
C LYS A 153 -4.48 -13.47 -11.26
N LYS A 154 -5.54 -12.94 -10.66
CA LYS A 154 -6.78 -13.67 -10.34
C LYS A 154 -7.93 -13.03 -11.11
N ASP A 155 -8.67 -13.85 -11.84
CA ASP A 155 -9.79 -13.43 -12.70
C ASP A 155 -9.40 -12.28 -13.65
N GLY A 156 -8.17 -12.35 -14.18
CA GLY A 156 -7.60 -11.36 -15.09
C GLY A 156 -7.09 -10.07 -14.43
N SER A 157 -7.31 -9.89 -13.12
CA SER A 157 -6.82 -8.74 -12.35
C SER A 157 -5.49 -9.05 -11.67
N ASN A 158 -4.56 -8.09 -11.62
CA ASN A 158 -3.34 -8.24 -10.83
C ASN A 158 -3.74 -8.53 -9.37
N TRP A 159 -3.20 -9.60 -8.82
CA TRP A 159 -3.50 -10.02 -7.45
C TRP A 159 -2.27 -9.87 -6.56
N MET A 160 -1.12 -10.37 -6.99
CA MET A 160 0.14 -10.29 -6.25
C MET A 160 1.29 -10.09 -7.24
N GLU A 161 2.31 -9.35 -6.84
CA GLU A 161 3.47 -9.06 -7.68
C GLU A 161 4.74 -8.98 -6.84
N LEU A 162 5.91 -9.20 -7.45
CA LEU A 162 7.19 -8.94 -6.79
C LEU A 162 7.83 -7.71 -7.41
N VAL A 163 7.63 -6.57 -6.75
CA VAL A 163 8.05 -5.25 -7.21
C VAL A 163 8.95 -4.56 -6.18
N PRO A 164 9.69 -3.49 -6.52
CA PRO A 164 10.56 -2.79 -5.58
C PRO A 164 9.89 -2.38 -4.28
N HIS A 165 8.61 -2.01 -4.34
CA HIS A 165 7.80 -1.69 -3.17
C HIS A 165 7.76 -2.83 -2.14
N GLU A 166 7.47 -4.06 -2.58
CA GLU A 166 7.46 -5.26 -1.72
C GLU A 166 8.84 -5.51 -1.10
N LEU A 167 9.90 -5.38 -1.91
CA LEU A 167 11.28 -5.61 -1.45
C LEU A 167 11.67 -4.61 -0.35
N ASN A 168 11.32 -3.33 -0.52
CA ASN A 168 11.70 -2.28 0.41
C ASN A 168 10.85 -2.32 1.69
N SER A 169 9.52 -2.40 1.55
CA SER A 169 8.59 -2.41 2.69
C SER A 169 8.79 -3.61 3.62
N MET A 170 9.20 -4.77 3.09
CA MET A 170 9.44 -5.97 3.91
C MET A 170 10.87 -6.07 4.45
N LYS A 171 11.81 -5.21 3.99
CA LYS A 171 13.25 -5.37 4.25
C LYS A 171 13.58 -5.43 5.74
N GLU A 172 13.07 -4.48 6.51
CA GLU A 172 13.35 -4.37 7.95
C GLU A 172 12.80 -5.58 8.71
N ASP A 173 11.61 -6.05 8.36
CA ASP A 173 10.98 -7.21 9.00
C ASP A 173 11.70 -8.52 8.64
N ILE A 174 12.15 -8.67 7.39
CA ILE A 174 13.01 -9.78 6.98
C ILE A 174 14.33 -9.76 7.78
N GLU A 175 14.93 -8.59 8.00
CA GLU A 175 16.16 -8.45 8.78
C GLU A 175 15.97 -8.83 10.26
N LYS A 176 14.82 -8.49 10.86
CA LYS A 176 14.50 -8.81 12.26
C LYS A 176 14.07 -10.26 12.49
N ALA A 177 13.47 -10.91 11.49
CA ALA A 177 12.94 -12.27 11.63
C ALA A 177 14.02 -13.27 12.09
N CYS A 178 13.75 -14.01 13.17
CA CYS A 178 14.62 -15.04 13.73
C CYS A 178 13.81 -16.11 14.48
N GLY A 179 14.45 -17.24 14.82
CA GLY A 179 13.85 -18.30 15.62
C GLY A 179 12.71 -19.03 14.89
N ASN A 180 11.62 -19.31 15.62
CA ASN A 180 10.39 -19.85 15.09
C ASN A 180 9.51 -18.70 14.57
N VAL A 181 9.31 -18.64 13.26
CA VAL A 181 8.61 -17.54 12.60
C VAL A 181 7.17 -17.96 12.27
N LEU A 182 6.20 -17.14 12.67
CA LEU A 182 4.80 -17.25 12.25
C LEU A 182 4.50 -16.19 11.20
N ILE A 183 3.92 -16.61 10.08
CA ILE A 183 3.49 -15.75 8.98
C ILE A 183 1.99 -15.94 8.79
N PHE A 184 1.23 -14.85 8.75
CA PHE A 184 -0.14 -14.85 8.28
C PHE A 184 -0.21 -14.28 6.88
N GLY A 185 -0.81 -15.03 5.97
CA GLY A 185 -0.83 -14.75 4.53
C GLY A 185 0.39 -15.32 3.83
N LEU A 186 0.14 -16.11 2.78
CA LEU A 186 1.19 -16.75 2.00
C LEU A 186 1.72 -15.79 0.92
N GLY A 187 0.84 -15.01 0.30
CA GLY A 187 1.20 -14.18 -0.84
C GLY A 187 1.82 -15.01 -1.98
N LEU A 188 2.79 -14.43 -2.67
CA LEU A 188 3.70 -15.19 -3.54
C LEU A 188 4.70 -16.03 -2.73
N GLY A 189 4.83 -15.81 -1.41
CA GLY A 189 5.80 -16.47 -0.55
C GLY A 189 7.16 -15.79 -0.52
N TYR A 190 7.24 -14.51 -0.94
CA TYR A 190 8.48 -13.73 -0.90
C TYR A 190 9.05 -13.62 0.52
N PHE A 191 8.25 -13.15 1.49
CA PHE A 191 8.70 -13.04 2.88
C PHE A 191 9.16 -14.39 3.42
N ALA A 192 8.33 -15.44 3.25
CA ALA A 192 8.66 -16.81 3.65
C ALA A 192 9.97 -17.32 3.04
N TYR A 193 10.21 -17.04 1.76
CA TYR A 193 11.45 -17.40 1.08
C TYR A 193 12.65 -16.68 1.71
N MET A 194 12.55 -15.35 1.83
CA MET A 194 13.65 -14.52 2.32
C MET A 194 14.03 -14.85 3.76
N VAL A 195 13.06 -15.20 4.61
CA VAL A 195 13.35 -15.63 5.98
C VAL A 195 13.84 -17.09 6.05
N SER A 196 13.43 -17.96 5.12
CA SER A 196 13.90 -19.37 5.09
C SER A 196 15.40 -19.52 4.86
N ILE A 197 16.00 -18.61 4.09
CA ILE A 197 17.44 -18.62 3.79
C ILE A 197 18.30 -18.07 4.94
N LYS A 198 17.68 -17.46 5.96
CA LYS A 198 18.40 -16.97 7.14
C LYS A 198 18.82 -18.13 8.03
N LYS A 199 20.04 -18.04 8.59
CA LYS A 199 20.56 -19.07 9.50
C LYS A 199 19.90 -18.99 10.87
N GLU A 200 19.49 -17.78 11.25
CA GLU A 200 18.86 -17.45 12.53
C GLU A 200 17.42 -17.96 12.61
N VAL A 201 16.79 -18.25 11.46
CA VAL A 201 15.43 -18.79 11.34
C VAL A 201 15.47 -20.32 11.35
N LYS A 202 14.76 -20.90 12.33
CA LYS A 202 14.71 -22.35 12.61
C LYS A 202 13.56 -23.02 11.89
N GLU A 203 12.35 -22.48 12.05
CA GLU A 203 11.11 -23.02 11.49
C GLU A 203 10.18 -21.86 11.10
N ILE A 204 9.37 -22.07 10.07
CA ILE A 204 8.42 -21.12 9.55
C ILE A 204 7.05 -21.81 9.51
N THR A 205 6.06 -21.24 10.17
CA THR A 205 4.66 -21.65 10.03
C THR A 205 3.91 -20.56 9.30
N ILE A 206 3.29 -20.92 8.17
CA ILE A 206 2.45 -20.03 7.37
C ILE A 206 1.00 -20.43 7.58
N ILE A 207 0.17 -19.47 7.99
CA ILE A 207 -1.28 -19.62 8.08
C ILE A 207 -1.90 -18.89 6.89
N GLU A 208 -2.53 -19.63 5.99
CA GLU A 208 -3.20 -19.10 4.80
C GLU A 208 -4.64 -19.61 4.75
N LYS A 209 -5.57 -18.72 4.40
CA LYS A 209 -7.00 -19.04 4.36
C LYS A 209 -7.44 -19.53 2.99
N ASP A 210 -6.83 -19.01 1.93
CA ASP A 210 -7.19 -19.33 0.55
C ASP A 210 -6.53 -20.65 0.11
N LYS A 211 -7.36 -21.70 0.00
CA LYS A 211 -6.94 -23.03 -0.47
C LYS A 211 -6.33 -22.99 -1.87
N GLU A 212 -6.80 -22.11 -2.75
CA GLU A 212 -6.30 -22.00 -4.12
C GLU A 212 -4.87 -21.44 -4.12
N ILE A 213 -4.58 -20.48 -3.23
CA ILE A 213 -3.22 -19.95 -3.02
C ILE A 213 -2.30 -21.04 -2.48
N ILE A 214 -2.74 -21.78 -1.46
CA ILE A 214 -1.95 -22.89 -0.91
C ILE A 214 -1.64 -23.93 -1.99
N ALA A 215 -2.64 -24.30 -2.79
CA ALA A 215 -2.48 -25.27 -3.87
C ALA A 215 -1.49 -24.77 -4.93
N LEU A 216 -1.68 -23.56 -5.43
CA LEU A 216 -0.81 -22.93 -6.42
C LEU A 216 0.63 -22.83 -5.92
N PHE A 217 0.81 -22.35 -4.69
CA PHE A 217 2.13 -22.21 -4.11
C PHE A 217 2.82 -23.57 -3.98
N LYS A 218 2.13 -24.60 -3.46
CA LYS A 218 2.68 -25.96 -3.34
C LYS A 218 3.02 -26.58 -4.69
N GLU A 219 2.19 -26.36 -5.70
CA GLU A 219 2.37 -26.95 -7.03
C GLU A 219 3.53 -26.30 -7.79
N HIS A 220 3.63 -24.98 -7.75
CA HIS A 220 4.51 -24.24 -8.68
C HIS A 220 5.66 -23.48 -8.03
N LEU A 221 5.53 -23.04 -6.78
CA LEU A 221 6.51 -22.13 -6.14
C LEU A 221 7.36 -22.84 -5.09
N PHE A 222 6.77 -23.75 -4.33
CA PHE A 222 7.39 -24.35 -3.15
C PHE A 222 8.61 -25.21 -3.48
N ASN A 223 8.64 -25.81 -4.68
CA ASN A 223 9.78 -26.61 -5.11
C ASN A 223 11.05 -25.79 -5.38
N GLU A 224 10.91 -24.48 -5.58
CA GLU A 224 12.05 -23.57 -5.80
C GLU A 224 12.75 -23.15 -4.48
N PHE A 225 12.20 -23.51 -3.32
CA PHE A 225 12.75 -23.14 -2.01
C PHE A 225 13.83 -24.15 -1.58
N GLU A 226 15.05 -23.67 -1.34
CA GLU A 226 16.17 -24.51 -0.90
C GLU A 226 15.97 -25.05 0.52
N ASN A 227 15.37 -24.26 1.40
CA ASN A 227 15.15 -24.59 2.82
C ASN A 227 13.67 -24.91 3.11
N LYS A 228 13.00 -25.58 2.17
CA LYS A 228 11.55 -25.85 2.25
C LYS A 228 11.17 -26.74 3.44
N GLU A 229 12.11 -27.52 3.97
CA GLU A 229 11.94 -28.32 5.19
C GLU A 229 11.69 -27.47 6.44
N LYS A 230 12.09 -26.19 6.43
CA LYS A 230 11.76 -25.25 7.51
C LYS A 230 10.30 -24.82 7.47
N ILE A 231 9.58 -25.00 6.35
CA ILE A 231 8.30 -24.36 6.11
C ILE A 231 7.15 -25.35 6.29
N LYS A 232 6.19 -24.97 7.14
CA LYS A 232 4.90 -25.63 7.31
C LYS A 232 3.78 -24.68 6.88
N ILE A 233 2.92 -25.14 5.97
CA ILE A 233 1.76 -24.37 5.51
C ILE A 233 0.51 -25.00 6.07
N ILE A 234 -0.24 -24.24 6.85
CA ILE A 234 -1.49 -24.66 7.51
C ILE A 234 -2.62 -23.83 6.91
N GLU A 235 -3.65 -24.51 6.43
CA GLU A 235 -4.89 -23.85 6.06
C GLU A 235 -5.59 -23.35 7.33
N GLY A 236 -5.80 -22.04 7.44
CA GLY A 236 -6.38 -21.44 8.63
C GLY A 236 -6.69 -19.97 8.47
N ASP A 237 -7.50 -19.43 9.37
CA ASP A 237 -7.84 -18.02 9.42
C ASP A 237 -6.97 -17.31 10.47
N ALA A 238 -6.26 -16.26 10.05
CA ALA A 238 -5.43 -15.45 10.93
C ALA A 238 -6.21 -14.91 12.14
N LEU A 239 -7.48 -14.55 11.93
CA LEU A 239 -8.33 -13.93 12.95
C LEU A 239 -8.75 -14.90 14.06
N THR A 240 -8.64 -16.21 13.85
CA THR A 240 -9.00 -17.23 14.84
C THR A 240 -7.78 -17.89 15.49
N PHE A 241 -6.58 -17.54 15.05
CA PHE A 241 -5.34 -18.09 15.60
C PHE A 241 -5.10 -17.61 17.04
N SER A 242 -4.61 -18.50 17.90
CA SER A 242 -4.43 -18.22 19.34
C SER A 242 -3.09 -18.70 19.91
N ASN A 243 -2.38 -19.61 19.22
CA ASN A 243 -1.17 -20.23 19.74
C ASN A 243 0.10 -19.47 19.34
N PHE A 244 0.23 -18.22 19.78
CA PHE A 244 1.39 -17.36 19.43
C PHE A 244 2.63 -17.65 20.27
N SER A 245 2.49 -18.25 21.45
CA SER A 245 3.57 -18.43 22.43
C SER A 245 4.72 -19.33 21.97
N SER A 246 4.55 -20.06 20.87
CA SER A 246 5.58 -20.95 20.30
C SER A 246 6.49 -20.25 19.28
N PHE A 247 6.26 -18.97 19.01
CA PHE A 247 6.94 -18.21 17.96
C PHE A 247 7.75 -17.06 18.53
N ASP A 248 8.94 -16.88 17.97
CA ASP A 248 9.89 -15.82 18.32
C ASP A 248 9.67 -14.56 17.46
N PHE A 249 8.98 -14.69 16.32
CA PHE A 249 8.65 -13.59 15.40
C PHE A 249 7.29 -13.83 14.76
N VAL A 250 6.45 -12.80 14.69
CA VAL A 250 5.11 -12.86 14.06
C VAL A 250 5.01 -11.79 12.99
N TYR A 251 4.71 -12.20 11.76
CA TYR A 251 4.51 -11.34 10.60
C TYR A 251 3.09 -11.49 10.06
N ILE A 252 2.42 -10.38 9.75
CA ILE A 252 1.02 -10.33 9.35
C ILE A 252 0.89 -9.58 8.02
N ASP A 253 0.47 -10.28 6.99
CA ASP A 253 0.26 -9.79 5.62
C ASP A 253 -1.01 -10.44 5.03
N ILE A 254 -2.18 -9.97 5.45
CA ILE A 254 -3.49 -10.61 5.14
C ILE A 254 -4.44 -9.69 4.37
N TYR A 255 -3.91 -8.64 3.77
CA TYR A 255 -4.67 -7.55 3.14
C TYR A 255 -3.98 -7.07 1.86
N ARG A 256 -4.68 -6.27 1.06
CA ARG A 256 -4.18 -5.77 -0.22
C ARG A 256 -3.83 -4.29 -0.18
N ASP A 257 -4.60 -3.51 0.58
CA ASP A 257 -4.43 -2.07 0.69
C ASP A 257 -4.95 -1.56 2.05
N GLU A 258 -4.91 -0.25 2.27
CA GLU A 258 -5.36 0.36 3.51
C GLU A 258 -6.87 0.19 3.76
N LEU A 259 -7.67 0.01 2.70
CA LEU A 259 -9.13 -0.10 2.82
C LEU A 259 -9.54 -1.44 3.43
N ASP A 260 -9.02 -2.55 2.91
CA ASP A 260 -9.30 -3.86 3.49
C ASP A 260 -8.38 -4.21 4.68
N GLY A 261 -7.18 -3.62 4.71
CA GLY A 261 -6.21 -3.81 5.77
C GLY A 261 -6.58 -3.17 7.10
N LEU A 262 -7.12 -1.96 7.11
CA LEU A 262 -7.43 -1.26 8.37
C LEU A 262 -8.45 -2.03 9.26
N PRO A 263 -9.56 -2.59 8.72
CA PRO A 263 -10.44 -3.47 9.48
C PRO A 263 -9.77 -4.74 10.01
N LEU A 264 -8.85 -5.33 9.23
CA LEU A 264 -8.12 -6.54 9.61
C LEU A 264 -7.07 -6.27 10.69
N LEU A 265 -6.34 -5.15 10.58
CA LEU A 265 -5.46 -4.62 11.61
C LEU A 265 -6.20 -4.47 12.93
N GLY A 266 -7.34 -3.76 12.94
CA GLY A 266 -8.12 -3.55 14.15
C GLY A 266 -8.61 -4.86 14.80
N LYS A 267 -9.04 -5.83 14.00
CA LYS A 267 -9.45 -7.16 14.50
C LYS A 267 -8.27 -7.96 15.08
N MET A 268 -7.13 -7.97 14.40
CA MET A 268 -5.91 -8.61 14.89
C MET A 268 -5.44 -7.98 16.19
N LEU A 269 -5.42 -6.66 16.29
CA LEU A 269 -5.03 -5.93 17.49
C LEU A 269 -6.00 -6.15 18.68
N ASN A 270 -7.23 -6.63 18.44
CA ASN A 270 -8.18 -7.03 19.48
C ASN A 270 -7.99 -8.48 19.94
N ASN A 271 -7.13 -9.27 19.29
CA ASN A 271 -6.75 -10.61 19.75
C ASN A 271 -5.83 -10.50 20.97
N LYS A 272 -6.33 -10.94 22.13
CA LYS A 272 -5.62 -10.85 23.42
C LYS A 272 -4.32 -11.65 23.48
N ASN A 273 -4.14 -12.63 22.59
CA ASN A 273 -2.96 -13.48 22.54
C ASN A 273 -1.91 -12.97 21.54
N LEU A 274 -2.22 -11.93 20.75
CA LEU A 274 -1.27 -11.35 19.81
C LEU A 274 -0.10 -10.70 20.58
N PRO A 275 1.16 -11.02 20.24
CA PRO A 275 2.32 -10.36 20.83
C PRO A 275 2.34 -8.85 20.53
N ASN A 276 2.82 -8.05 21.48
CA ASN A 276 2.91 -6.59 21.31
C ASN A 276 3.94 -6.17 20.25
N ASP A 277 4.90 -7.04 19.96
CA ASP A 277 5.95 -6.90 18.97
C ASP A 277 5.63 -7.63 17.66
N ALA A 278 4.36 -7.96 17.41
CA ALA A 278 3.93 -8.48 16.10
C ALA A 278 4.12 -7.42 15.00
N HIS A 279 4.62 -7.87 13.86
CA HIS A 279 4.90 -7.04 12.68
C HIS A 279 3.76 -7.14 11.68
N PHE A 280 3.30 -5.99 11.21
CA PHE A 280 2.23 -5.86 10.22
C PHE A 280 2.82 -5.21 8.97
N TRP A 281 2.68 -5.88 7.84
CA TRP A 281 3.16 -5.34 6.57
C TRP A 281 2.48 -4.00 6.27
N PHE A 282 3.22 -3.00 5.81
CA PHE A 282 2.65 -1.73 5.34
C PHE A 282 1.83 -0.93 6.39
N ILE A 283 2.11 -1.15 7.68
CA ILE A 283 1.34 -0.54 8.78
C ILE A 283 1.47 0.99 8.79
N SER A 284 2.61 1.55 8.35
CA SER A 284 2.83 3.00 8.38
C SER A 284 1.82 3.70 7.49
N SER A 285 1.60 3.17 6.29
CA SER A 285 0.61 3.68 5.33
C SER A 285 -0.82 3.54 5.83
N MET A 286 -1.18 2.45 6.51
CA MET A 286 -2.50 2.33 7.17
C MET A 286 -2.71 3.41 8.23
N LEU A 287 -1.68 3.70 9.03
CA LEU A 287 -1.75 4.76 10.04
C LEU A 287 -1.81 6.14 9.40
N VAL A 288 -1.14 6.36 8.25
CA VAL A 288 -1.31 7.58 7.44
C VAL A 288 -2.76 7.74 7.01
N TYR A 289 -3.35 6.70 6.44
CA TYR A 289 -4.75 6.71 6.01
C TYR A 289 -5.68 7.04 7.18
N LEU A 290 -5.48 6.42 8.34
CA LEU A 290 -6.28 6.68 9.55
C LEU A 290 -6.09 8.12 10.08
N ARG A 291 -4.86 8.62 10.08
CA ARG A 291 -4.52 9.97 10.59
C ARG A 291 -5.29 11.06 9.86
N ARG A 292 -5.48 10.92 8.55
CA ARG A 292 -6.23 11.89 7.73
C ARG A 292 -7.66 12.05 8.21
N PHE A 293 -8.36 10.95 8.54
CA PHE A 293 -9.71 11.04 9.09
C PHE A 293 -9.76 11.73 10.45
N VAL A 294 -8.72 11.55 11.27
CA VAL A 294 -8.59 12.24 12.55
C VAL A 294 -8.36 13.74 12.32
N ILE A 295 -7.48 14.12 11.39
CA ILE A 295 -7.26 15.53 10.99
C ILE A 295 -8.56 16.16 10.49
N VAL A 296 -9.26 15.52 9.57
CA VAL A 296 -10.58 15.99 9.06
C VAL A 296 -11.56 16.18 10.21
N SER A 297 -11.53 15.31 11.22
CA SER A 297 -12.40 15.46 12.40
C SER A 297 -12.05 16.70 13.24
N PHE A 298 -10.76 17.01 13.39
CA PHE A 298 -10.31 18.26 14.03
C PHE A 298 -10.70 19.50 13.22
N GLU A 299 -10.56 19.45 11.89
CA GLU A 299 -10.97 20.55 11.00
C GLU A 299 -12.48 20.80 11.08
N LEU A 300 -13.28 19.74 11.03
CA LEU A 300 -14.73 19.81 11.21
C LEU A 300 -15.07 20.45 12.56
N ALA A 301 -14.49 19.96 13.65
CA ALA A 301 -14.75 20.49 14.99
C ALA A 301 -14.30 21.94 15.18
N SER A 302 -13.28 22.39 14.45
CA SER A 302 -12.74 23.74 14.51
C SER A 302 -13.49 24.73 13.61
N SER A 303 -14.32 24.23 12.69
CA SER A 303 -15.08 25.09 11.77
C SER A 303 -16.13 25.91 12.53
N PRO A 304 -16.16 27.25 12.38
CA PRO A 304 -17.17 28.11 13.03
C PRO A 304 -18.61 27.80 12.59
N THR A 305 -18.78 27.16 11.44
CA THR A 305 -20.09 26.78 10.89
C THR A 305 -20.51 25.37 11.29
N PHE A 306 -19.62 24.60 11.92
CA PHE A 306 -19.94 23.25 12.33
C PHE A 306 -20.95 23.23 13.48
N LYS A 307 -21.99 22.42 13.30
CA LYS A 307 -23.05 22.24 14.29
C LYS A 307 -23.20 20.75 14.56
N GLU A 308 -22.76 20.32 15.75
CA GLU A 308 -22.72 18.91 16.14
C GLU A 308 -24.07 18.21 15.96
N LYS A 309 -25.16 18.86 16.37
CA LYS A 309 -26.50 18.29 16.23
C LYS A 309 -26.89 18.03 14.77
N GLU A 310 -26.64 19.01 13.88
CA GLU A 310 -26.93 18.87 12.45
C GLU A 310 -26.07 17.77 11.82
N TYR A 311 -24.78 17.68 12.20
CA TYR A 311 -23.89 16.61 11.74
C TYR A 311 -24.37 15.22 12.18
N PHE A 312 -24.78 15.06 13.44
CA PHE A 312 -25.29 13.77 13.94
C PHE A 312 -26.64 13.39 13.33
N ASP A 313 -27.52 14.37 13.11
CA ASP A 313 -28.79 14.12 12.43
C ASP A 313 -28.55 13.73 10.96
N TYR A 314 -27.60 14.40 10.27
CA TYR A 314 -27.15 14.01 8.93
C TYR A 314 -26.65 12.57 8.90
N ILE A 315 -25.70 12.19 9.75
CA ILE A 315 -25.13 10.83 9.79
C ILE A 315 -26.22 9.75 10.03
N LYS A 316 -27.24 10.04 10.85
CA LYS A 316 -28.37 9.11 11.06
C LYS A 316 -29.25 8.93 9.82
N THR A 317 -29.36 9.95 8.97
CA THR A 317 -30.24 9.92 7.78
C THR A 317 -29.61 9.22 6.58
N ILE A 318 -28.28 9.15 6.52
CA ILE A 318 -27.55 8.45 5.45
C ILE A 318 -27.57 6.95 5.74
N LYS A 319 -28.67 6.29 5.38
CA LYS A 319 -28.74 4.82 5.34
C LYS A 319 -27.64 4.31 4.39
N GLY A 320 -26.60 3.69 4.95
CA GLY A 320 -25.51 3.12 4.16
C GLY A 320 -24.37 4.11 3.84
N SER A 321 -24.03 5.01 4.76
CA SER A 321 -22.88 5.93 4.63
C SER A 321 -21.62 5.28 4.09
N CYS A 322 -20.84 6.05 3.31
CA CYS A 322 -19.55 5.60 2.85
C CYS A 322 -18.65 5.30 4.04
N GLU A 323 -17.75 4.33 3.90
CA GLU A 323 -16.87 3.88 5.00
C GLU A 323 -16.07 5.05 5.59
N ALA A 324 -15.62 5.97 4.73
CA ALA A 324 -14.96 7.21 5.14
C ALA A 324 -15.81 8.05 6.11
N ASP A 325 -17.08 8.32 5.81
CA ASP A 325 -17.97 9.09 6.71
C ASP A 325 -18.12 8.42 8.08
N ARG A 326 -18.16 7.08 8.11
CA ARG A 326 -18.23 6.32 9.37
C ARG A 326 -16.94 6.44 10.16
N ILE A 327 -15.79 6.38 9.51
CA ILE A 327 -14.48 6.53 10.16
C ILE A 327 -14.33 7.96 10.68
N VAL A 328 -14.69 9.00 9.92
CA VAL A 328 -14.69 10.40 10.39
C VAL A 328 -15.62 10.56 11.59
N TYR A 329 -16.85 10.03 11.52
CA TYR A 329 -17.79 10.10 12.64
C TYR A 329 -17.25 9.42 13.90
N LYS A 330 -16.70 8.20 13.78
CA LYS A 330 -16.07 7.50 14.92
C LYS A 330 -14.80 8.23 15.40
N SER A 331 -14.05 8.85 14.51
CA SER A 331 -12.88 9.69 14.84
C SER A 331 -13.31 10.89 15.66
N TYR A 332 -14.38 11.58 15.27
CA TYR A 332 -14.96 12.67 16.03
C TYR A 332 -15.39 12.21 17.44
N LEU A 333 -16.11 11.09 17.56
CA LEU A 333 -16.52 10.57 18.86
C LEU A 333 -15.32 10.22 19.77
N TYR A 334 -14.31 9.55 19.21
CA TYR A 334 -13.16 9.07 19.96
C TYR A 334 -12.17 10.18 20.29
N PHE A 335 -11.82 11.03 19.33
CA PHE A 335 -10.82 12.07 19.52
C PHE A 335 -11.41 13.37 20.01
N ILE A 336 -12.52 13.85 19.44
CA ILE A 336 -13.01 15.20 19.74
C ILE A 336 -13.97 15.20 20.93
N LYS A 337 -14.97 14.30 20.94
CA LYS A 337 -16.02 14.33 21.96
C LYS A 337 -15.57 13.79 23.32
N SER A 338 -14.62 12.85 23.32
CA SER A 338 -14.20 12.15 24.54
C SER A 338 -12.96 12.73 25.22
N LYS A 339 -12.29 13.72 24.60
CA LYS A 339 -11.01 14.26 25.07
C LYS A 339 -11.01 15.78 24.99
N GLU A 340 -10.22 16.41 25.83
CA GLU A 340 -9.95 17.85 25.78
C GLU A 340 -8.53 18.10 25.26
N TYR A 341 -8.38 19.14 24.42
CA TYR A 341 -7.09 19.55 23.88
C TYR A 341 -6.83 21.00 24.26
N GLN A 342 -5.71 21.27 24.92
CA GLN A 342 -5.35 22.61 25.37
C GLN A 342 -4.15 23.17 24.61
N THR A 343 -3.32 22.29 24.05
CA THR A 343 -2.06 22.65 23.40
C THR A 343 -1.89 21.92 22.07
N ALA A 344 -1.02 22.46 21.21
CA ALA A 344 -0.61 21.78 19.98
C ALA A 344 0.03 20.41 20.24
N LYS A 345 0.68 20.22 21.40
CA LYS A 345 1.27 18.93 21.80
C LYS A 345 0.20 17.87 22.05
N ASP A 346 -0.97 18.26 22.56
CA ASP A 346 -2.08 17.32 22.79
C ASP A 346 -2.60 16.79 21.45
N ILE A 347 -2.71 17.66 20.44
CA ILE A 347 -3.10 17.29 19.07
C ILE A 347 -2.01 16.40 18.44
N GLN A 348 -0.72 16.76 18.57
CA GLN A 348 0.38 15.92 18.07
C GLN A 348 0.35 14.52 18.68
N LYS A 349 0.07 14.42 19.99
CA LYS A 349 -0.08 13.14 20.67
C LYS A 349 -1.29 12.34 20.14
N ALA A 350 -2.41 13.01 19.85
CA ALA A 350 -3.58 12.37 19.26
C ALA A 350 -3.31 11.78 17.86
N LEU A 351 -2.44 12.45 17.09
CA LEU A 351 -2.06 12.05 15.73
C LEU A 351 -0.86 11.09 15.69
N SER A 352 -0.30 10.71 16.84
CA SER A 352 0.81 9.75 16.94
C SER A 352 0.40 8.34 16.56
N ASN A 353 1.37 7.52 16.11
CA ASN A 353 1.13 6.13 15.71
C ASN A 353 0.48 5.31 16.84
N ASP A 354 0.97 5.44 18.08
CA ASP A 354 0.40 4.74 19.24
C ASP A 354 -1.09 5.07 19.44
N SER A 355 -1.44 6.36 19.35
CA SER A 355 -2.83 6.79 19.50
C SER A 355 -3.71 6.33 18.35
N LEU A 356 -3.16 6.24 17.14
CA LEU A 356 -3.87 5.74 15.97
C LEU A 356 -4.07 4.21 16.03
N LEU A 357 -3.12 3.45 16.56
CA LEU A 357 -3.27 2.00 16.79
C LEU A 357 -4.37 1.70 17.83
N GLU A 358 -4.40 2.45 18.93
CA GLU A 358 -5.48 2.34 19.92
C GLU A 358 -6.84 2.74 19.34
N PHE A 359 -6.86 3.71 18.44
CA PHE A 359 -8.06 4.07 17.71
C PHE A 359 -8.49 2.97 16.72
N ALA A 360 -7.56 2.34 16.00
CA ALA A 360 -7.85 1.21 15.12
C ALA A 360 -8.49 0.04 15.90
N LYS A 361 -7.99 -0.27 17.10
CA LYS A 361 -8.64 -1.23 18.01
C LYS A 361 -10.08 -0.82 18.30
N TYR A 362 -10.32 0.44 18.69
CA TYR A 362 -11.66 0.96 18.98
C TYR A 362 -12.61 0.90 17.77
N LEU A 363 -12.11 1.20 16.57
CA LEU A 363 -12.93 1.23 15.35
C LEU A 363 -13.55 -0.13 15.01
N PHE A 364 -12.80 -1.22 15.23
CA PHE A 364 -13.14 -2.57 14.77
C PHE A 364 -13.24 -3.58 15.93
N LYS A 365 -13.64 -3.11 17.11
CA LYS A 365 -14.06 -3.94 18.25
C LYS A 365 -15.32 -4.75 17.97
#